data_AF-A0A2A3YN73-F1
#
_entry.id   AF-A0A2A3YN73-F1
#
_cell.length_a   1.000
_cell.length_b   1.000
_cell.length_c   1.000
_cell.angle_alpha   90.00
_cell.angle_beta   90.00
_cell.angle_gamma   90.00
#
_symmetry.space_group_name_H-M   'P 1'
#
loop_
_entity.id
_entity.type
_entity.pdbx_description
1 polymer ?
#
loop_
_entity_poly.entity_id
_entity_poly.type
_entity_poly.pdbx_seq_one_letter_code
_entity_poly.pdbx_strand_id
1 'polypeptide(L)'
;MTRSILLRCATAAAALTFTLAACGQAQDGTDAPGSDGGADSNPAVESSEDPAPSDGGADSDSADGAGAEESAGESADDPKGEDSGADADAGDDSETGEDADAATDTLTITLDGEDTEITPDIVRCSGGGGSIRNVVIKSQSGLPLVKVTPGEFAMVKMNNRGEPEKSSSTADITAEDGTVSFDEASIGGAVVDGTVTCLQGDDD
;
A
#
# COMPACT_ATOMS: atom_id res chain seq x y z
N MET A 1 44.38 17.65 -29.01
CA MET A 1 44.26 19.09 -29.32
C MET A 1 43.35 19.70 -28.27
N THR A 2 43.89 20.61 -27.47
CA THR A 2 43.24 21.33 -26.37
C THR A 2 42.05 22.15 -26.85
N ARG A 3 40.85 21.95 -26.28
CA ARG A 3 39.72 22.91 -26.26
C ARG A 3 38.90 22.67 -24.98
N SER A 4 39.18 23.41 -23.90
CA SER A 4 38.61 24.72 -23.55
C SER A 4 37.21 24.62 -22.93
N ILE A 5 37.22 24.59 -21.59
CA ILE A 5 36.31 25.22 -20.62
C ILE A 5 35.15 26.02 -21.24
N LEU A 6 33.91 25.67 -20.86
CA LEU A 6 32.84 26.65 -20.62
C LEU A 6 31.98 26.18 -19.44
N LEU A 7 32.41 26.57 -18.24
CA LEU A 7 31.58 26.65 -17.05
C LEU A 7 30.37 27.55 -17.37
N ARG A 8 29.15 27.06 -17.17
CA ARG A 8 27.95 27.90 -17.04
C ARG A 8 27.17 27.49 -15.80
N CYS A 9 27.46 28.18 -14.70
CA CYS A 9 26.55 28.32 -13.58
C CYS A 9 25.24 28.96 -14.06
N ALA A 10 24.11 28.39 -13.68
CA ALA A 10 22.85 29.12 -13.57
C ALA A 10 22.07 28.55 -12.38
N THR A 11 22.25 29.20 -11.23
CA THR A 11 21.31 29.19 -10.11
C THR A 11 19.96 29.72 -10.57
N ALA A 12 18.88 28.99 -10.28
CA ALA A 12 17.54 29.54 -10.26
C ALA A 12 16.83 29.09 -8.97
N ALA A 13 16.96 29.92 -7.94
CA ALA A 13 16.09 29.87 -6.78
C ALA A 13 14.72 30.43 -7.18
N ALA A 14 13.70 29.59 -7.23
CA ALA A 14 12.31 30.02 -7.34
C ALA A 14 11.71 30.06 -5.94
N ALA A 15 11.77 31.24 -5.32
CA ALA A 15 10.99 31.57 -4.14
C ALA A 15 9.53 31.76 -4.54
N LEU A 16 8.65 30.84 -4.18
CA LEU A 16 7.20 31.03 -4.26
C LEU A 16 6.70 31.51 -2.90
N THR A 17 6.64 32.83 -2.75
CA THR A 17 5.83 33.49 -1.73
C THR A 17 4.39 33.53 -2.23
N PHE A 18 3.48 32.80 -1.57
CA PHE A 18 2.04 33.04 -1.72
C PHE A 18 1.45 33.65 -0.44
N THR A 19 0.79 34.77 -0.69
CA THR A 19 0.26 35.79 0.19
C THR A 19 -0.87 35.32 1.11
N LEU A 20 -0.79 35.72 2.39
CA LEU A 20 -1.90 35.76 3.34
C LEU A 20 -3.05 36.63 2.79
N ALA A 21 -4.22 36.03 2.57
CA ALA A 21 -5.49 36.75 2.52
C ALA A 21 -6.17 36.65 3.90
N ALA A 22 -5.91 37.66 4.72
CA ALA A 22 -6.67 37.94 5.92
C ALA A 22 -8.04 38.54 5.52
N CYS A 23 -9.10 37.74 5.57
CA CYS A 23 -10.46 38.25 5.70
C CYS A 23 -10.88 38.13 7.16
N GLY A 24 -10.65 39.19 7.91
CA GLY A 24 -11.30 39.40 9.19
C GLY A 24 -12.78 39.75 8.96
N GLN A 25 -13.66 39.09 9.70
CA GLN A 25 -14.87 39.72 10.22
C GLN A 25 -15.02 39.30 11.68
N ALA A 26 -14.82 40.27 12.55
CA ALA A 26 -15.22 40.24 13.94
C ALA A 26 -16.72 40.56 14.01
N GLN A 27 -17.49 39.82 14.82
CA GLN A 27 -18.71 40.33 15.43
C GLN A 27 -18.78 39.89 16.89
N ASP A 28 -18.77 40.90 17.75
CA ASP A 28 -18.96 40.91 19.19
C ASP A 28 -20.20 40.15 19.68
N GLY A 29 -20.00 39.42 20.79
CA GLY A 29 -20.77 39.42 22.04
C GLY A 29 -22.30 39.56 22.05
N THR A 30 -22.95 38.62 22.75
CA THR A 30 -23.75 39.00 23.93
C THR A 30 -23.92 37.82 24.90
N ASP A 31 -23.71 38.11 26.18
CA ASP A 31 -23.98 37.26 27.34
C ASP A 31 -25.49 37.13 27.67
N ALA A 32 -25.89 35.88 28.02
CA ALA A 32 -26.84 35.42 29.06
C ALA A 32 -28.36 35.76 28.94
N PRO A 33 -29.28 35.16 29.76
CA PRO A 33 -29.26 33.96 30.64
C PRO A 33 -30.48 32.99 30.47
N GLY A 34 -30.45 31.82 31.16
CA GLY A 34 -31.59 31.40 32.01
C GLY A 34 -32.49 30.20 31.64
N SER A 35 -32.56 29.25 32.60
CA SER A 35 -33.76 28.60 33.16
C SER A 35 -34.28 27.24 32.66
N ASP A 36 -34.30 26.33 33.66
CA ASP A 36 -35.35 25.36 34.05
C ASP A 36 -35.87 24.37 32.98
N GLY A 37 -35.82 23.05 33.15
CA GLY A 37 -36.02 22.26 34.36
C GLY A 37 -37.07 21.17 34.07
N GLY A 38 -36.94 19.99 34.68
CA GLY A 38 -37.98 18.94 34.71
C GLY A 38 -37.66 17.74 33.80
N ALA A 39 -37.10 16.64 34.30
CA ALA A 39 -37.69 15.61 35.17
C ALA A 39 -38.48 14.52 34.41
N ASP A 40 -37.92 13.32 34.49
CA ASP A 40 -38.55 12.01 34.67
C ASP A 40 -39.71 11.57 33.78
N SER A 41 -39.47 10.48 33.03
CA SER A 41 -40.25 9.22 33.14
C SER A 41 -39.60 8.07 32.36
N ASN A 42 -38.99 7.14 33.10
CA ASN A 42 -38.86 5.72 32.75
C ASN A 42 -40.18 5.03 33.20
N PRO A 43 -40.71 3.94 32.60
CA PRO A 43 -40.07 2.63 32.66
C PRO A 43 -40.27 1.67 31.48
N ALA A 44 -39.33 0.71 31.40
CA ALA A 44 -39.49 -0.72 31.10
C ALA A 44 -40.34 -1.17 29.89
N VAL A 45 -39.66 -1.79 28.93
CA VAL A 45 -40.17 -2.99 28.26
C VAL A 45 -39.18 -4.13 28.50
N GLU A 46 -39.58 -5.05 29.37
CA GLU A 46 -39.09 -6.42 29.37
C GLU A 46 -39.76 -7.14 28.19
N SER A 47 -38.97 -7.81 27.35
CA SER A 47 -39.43 -8.97 26.59
C SER A 47 -38.22 -9.81 26.19
N SER A 48 -38.02 -10.82 27.02
CA SER A 48 -37.44 -12.13 26.75
C SER A 48 -37.62 -12.61 25.32
N GLU A 49 -36.58 -13.22 24.74
CA GLU A 49 -36.65 -14.45 23.92
C GLU A 49 -35.24 -14.92 23.54
N ASP A 50 -34.75 -15.90 24.31
CA ASP A 50 -33.73 -16.87 23.89
C ASP A 50 -34.42 -17.96 23.06
N PRO A 51 -33.86 -18.33 21.90
CA PRO A 51 -33.69 -19.76 21.66
C PRO A 51 -32.33 -20.14 21.05
N ALA A 52 -31.60 -20.96 21.82
CA ALA A 52 -30.84 -22.17 21.46
C ALA A 52 -29.65 -22.11 20.45
N PRO A 53 -28.45 -22.60 20.84
CA PRO A 53 -27.51 -23.18 19.88
C PRO A 53 -27.96 -24.59 19.48
N SER A 54 -28.12 -24.83 18.18
CA SER A 54 -28.21 -26.19 17.63
C SER A 54 -26.81 -26.79 17.53
N ASP A 55 -26.56 -27.81 18.36
CA ASP A 55 -25.56 -28.85 18.11
C ASP A 55 -25.86 -29.55 16.77
N GLY A 56 -24.92 -29.45 15.85
CA GLY A 56 -24.94 -30.15 14.58
C GLY A 56 -23.55 -30.74 14.31
N GLY A 57 -23.24 -31.84 15.01
CA GLY A 57 -22.15 -32.72 14.62
C GLY A 57 -22.49 -33.44 13.32
N ALA A 58 -21.51 -33.55 12.44
CA ALA A 58 -21.47 -34.58 11.41
C ALA A 58 -20.01 -34.86 11.07
N ASP A 59 -19.56 -36.01 11.55
CA ASP A 59 -18.38 -36.73 11.12
C ASP A 59 -18.35 -36.89 9.59
N SER A 60 -17.15 -36.83 9.01
CA SER A 60 -16.87 -37.40 7.70
C SER A 60 -15.44 -37.93 7.68
N ASP A 61 -15.33 -39.21 7.99
CA ASP A 61 -14.24 -40.12 7.65
C ASP A 61 -14.10 -40.29 6.13
N SER A 62 -12.93 -40.80 5.72
CA SER A 62 -12.54 -41.39 4.40
C SER A 62 -11.84 -40.42 3.45
N ALA A 63 -10.77 -40.74 2.75
CA ALA A 63 -9.91 -41.93 2.61
C ALA A 63 -8.63 -41.44 1.88
N ASP A 64 -7.44 -41.96 2.19
CA ASP A 64 -6.70 -42.93 1.35
C ASP A 64 -6.46 -42.46 -0.10
N GLY A 65 -5.21 -42.13 -0.44
CA GLY A 65 -4.79 -41.74 -1.78
C GLY A 65 -3.27 -41.63 -1.91
N ALA A 66 -2.65 -42.74 -2.30
CA ALA A 66 -1.23 -42.92 -2.54
C ALA A 66 -0.74 -42.37 -3.89
N GLY A 67 0.58 -42.12 -3.98
CA GLY A 67 1.35 -41.93 -5.21
C GLY A 67 1.32 -40.48 -5.73
N ALA A 68 2.37 -39.89 -6.27
CA ALA A 68 3.71 -40.29 -6.70
C ALA A 68 4.56 -39.00 -6.61
N GLU A 69 5.88 -38.97 -6.66
CA GLU A 69 6.69 -39.22 -7.86
C GLU A 69 8.16 -39.21 -7.40
N GLU A 70 8.93 -40.20 -7.84
CA GLU A 70 10.38 -40.18 -7.75
C GLU A 70 10.91 -39.26 -8.86
N SER A 71 11.55 -38.15 -8.50
CA SER A 71 12.41 -37.42 -9.44
C SER A 71 13.87 -37.71 -9.09
N ALA A 72 14.38 -38.71 -9.80
CA ALA A 72 15.80 -39.00 -9.90
C ALA A 72 16.55 -37.78 -10.40
N GLY A 73 17.58 -37.39 -9.65
CA GLY A 73 18.62 -36.51 -10.14
C GLY A 73 19.45 -37.23 -11.18
N GLU A 74 19.83 -36.49 -12.23
CA GLU A 74 20.94 -36.86 -13.09
C GLU A 74 21.77 -35.60 -13.36
N SER A 75 23.04 -35.69 -12.95
CA SER A 75 24.11 -34.73 -13.18
C SER A 75 24.85 -35.08 -14.47
N ALA A 76 25.31 -34.09 -15.23
CA ALA A 76 26.55 -34.10 -16.04
C ALA A 76 26.57 -32.84 -16.95
N ASP A 77 27.49 -31.91 -16.70
CA ASP A 77 28.70 -31.65 -17.52
C ASP A 77 28.46 -30.72 -18.71
N ASP A 78 28.93 -29.47 -18.60
CA ASP A 78 29.81 -28.88 -19.63
C ASP A 78 30.51 -27.61 -19.09
N PRO A 79 31.83 -27.65 -18.80
CA PRO A 79 32.62 -26.43 -18.70
C PRO A 79 33.76 -26.50 -19.72
N LYS A 80 33.63 -25.80 -20.85
CA LYS A 80 34.79 -25.27 -21.59
C LYS A 80 34.39 -24.27 -22.67
N GLY A 81 34.74 -23.02 -22.43
CA GLY A 81 34.73 -21.95 -23.41
C GLY A 81 35.56 -20.77 -22.91
N GLU A 82 36.88 -20.95 -22.86
CA GLU A 82 37.81 -19.82 -22.83
C GLU A 82 37.83 -19.20 -24.23
N ASP A 83 37.46 -17.93 -24.36
CA ASP A 83 38.01 -17.07 -25.40
C ASP A 83 38.19 -15.65 -24.84
N SER A 84 39.45 -15.20 -24.91
CA SER A 84 39.92 -13.92 -24.42
C SER A 84 39.87 -12.90 -25.55
N GLY A 85 39.01 -11.90 -25.43
CA GLY A 85 39.00 -10.72 -26.29
C GLY A 85 39.09 -9.45 -25.45
N ALA A 86 40.27 -8.83 -25.43
CA ALA A 86 40.47 -7.46 -24.98
C ALA A 86 40.12 -6.49 -26.11
N ASP A 87 39.42 -5.38 -25.83
CA ASP A 87 39.84 -4.00 -26.16
C ASP A 87 38.72 -2.95 -25.89
N ALA A 88 39.10 -1.98 -25.06
CA ALA A 88 38.82 -0.54 -25.06
C ALA A 88 37.43 0.07 -25.41
N ASP A 89 36.85 0.70 -24.38
CA ASP A 89 36.57 2.15 -24.23
C ASP A 89 35.48 2.87 -25.06
N ALA A 90 34.79 3.76 -24.32
CA ALA A 90 33.92 4.87 -24.70
C ALA A 90 32.41 4.57 -24.85
N GLY A 91 31.66 5.15 -23.91
CA GLY A 91 30.21 5.05 -23.79
C GLY A 91 29.42 5.81 -24.84
N ASP A 92 28.12 5.51 -24.83
CA ASP A 92 27.07 6.26 -25.48
C ASP A 92 25.82 6.15 -24.59
N ASP A 93 25.52 7.26 -23.92
CA ASP A 93 24.32 7.50 -23.10
C ASP A 93 23.06 7.29 -23.95
N SER A 94 22.44 6.12 -23.82
CA SER A 94 21.05 5.93 -24.21
C SER A 94 20.15 6.44 -23.09
N GLU A 95 19.94 7.75 -23.07
CA GLU A 95 18.84 8.41 -22.38
C GLU A 95 17.55 8.01 -23.12
N THR A 96 16.91 6.91 -22.71
CA THR A 96 15.58 6.54 -23.20
C THR A 96 14.79 5.84 -22.10
N GLY A 97 13.78 6.55 -21.60
CA GLY A 97 12.49 5.96 -21.23
C GLY A 97 12.33 5.63 -19.76
N GLU A 98 11.40 6.35 -19.15
CA GLU A 98 10.75 6.10 -17.86
C GLU A 98 11.65 5.92 -16.62
N ASP A 99 11.40 6.72 -15.58
CA ASP A 99 11.66 6.32 -14.19
C ASP A 99 10.94 4.97 -14.01
N ALA A 100 11.64 3.87 -14.27
CA ALA A 100 11.25 2.57 -13.77
C ALA A 100 11.35 2.71 -12.26
N ASP A 101 10.19 2.94 -11.63
CA ASP A 101 10.00 3.10 -10.20
C ASP A 101 10.73 1.95 -9.50
N ALA A 102 11.98 2.21 -9.13
CA ALA A 102 12.80 1.25 -8.45
C ALA A 102 12.11 1.06 -7.10
N ALA A 103 11.75 -0.18 -6.75
CA ALA A 103 11.08 -0.49 -5.49
C ALA A 103 11.75 0.30 -4.35
N THR A 104 11.05 1.33 -3.86
CA THR A 104 11.56 2.25 -2.86
C THR A 104 11.38 1.67 -1.45
N ASP A 105 10.72 0.51 -1.36
CA ASP A 105 10.27 -0.17 -0.14
C ASP A 105 9.56 0.78 0.83
N THR A 106 9.00 1.86 0.29
CA THR A 106 8.40 2.97 1.01
C THR A 106 7.12 3.38 0.30
N LEU A 107 6.08 3.69 1.05
CA LEU A 107 4.83 4.23 0.53
C LEU A 107 4.59 5.62 1.07
N THR A 108 4.13 6.51 0.21
CA THR A 108 3.60 7.81 0.59
C THR A 108 2.08 7.74 0.57
N ILE A 109 1.45 8.11 1.68
CA ILE A 109 0.00 8.21 1.78
C ILE A 109 -0.38 9.68 2.01
N THR A 110 -1.05 10.28 1.05
CA THR A 110 -1.58 11.64 1.13
C THR A 110 -3.05 11.59 1.53
N LEU A 111 -3.42 12.25 2.62
CA LEU A 111 -4.82 12.36 3.05
C LEU A 111 -5.09 13.78 3.56
N ASP A 112 -6.14 14.42 3.06
CA ASP A 112 -6.49 15.81 3.38
C ASP A 112 -5.35 16.82 3.11
N GLY A 113 -4.46 16.50 2.16
CA GLY A 113 -3.28 17.30 1.83
C GLY A 113 -2.10 17.14 2.81
N GLU A 114 -2.15 16.16 3.70
CA GLU A 114 -1.03 15.77 4.57
C GLU A 114 -0.40 14.47 4.09
N ASP A 115 0.91 14.51 3.88
CA ASP A 115 1.70 13.36 3.46
C ASP A 115 2.18 12.56 4.67
N THR A 116 2.03 11.23 4.61
CA THR A 116 2.58 10.28 5.57
C THR A 116 3.40 9.25 4.83
N GLU A 117 4.71 9.28 5.05
CA GLU A 117 5.63 8.28 4.52
C GLU A 117 5.70 7.07 5.49
N ILE A 118 5.68 5.86 4.92
CA ILE A 118 5.85 4.62 5.67
C ILE A 118 6.83 3.68 4.98
N THR A 119 7.70 3.06 5.77
CA THR A 119 8.45 1.86 5.39
C THR A 119 7.78 0.67 6.06
N PRO A 120 6.99 -0.14 5.33
CA PRO A 120 6.25 -1.25 5.93
C PRO A 120 7.17 -2.38 6.37
N ASP A 121 6.96 -2.88 7.59
CA ASP A 121 7.63 -4.09 8.09
C ASP A 121 6.95 -5.39 7.64
N ILE A 122 5.67 -5.28 7.25
CA ILE A 122 4.82 -6.42 6.89
C ILE A 122 4.17 -6.09 5.55
N VAL A 123 4.60 -6.80 4.51
CA VAL A 123 3.93 -6.84 3.20
C VAL A 123 3.60 -8.30 2.92
N ARG A 124 2.35 -8.67 3.16
CA ARG A 124 1.87 -10.03 2.92
C ARG A 124 1.10 -10.07 1.60
N CYS A 125 1.55 -10.93 0.71
CA CYS A 125 0.91 -11.18 -0.57
C CYS A 125 0.45 -12.63 -0.60
N SER A 126 -0.84 -12.85 -0.82
CA SER A 126 -1.42 -14.17 -0.92
C SER A 126 -2.11 -14.31 -2.28
N GLY A 127 -2.01 -15.50 -2.87
CA GLY A 127 -2.44 -15.74 -4.24
C GLY A 127 -2.06 -17.15 -4.68
N GLY A 128 -2.25 -17.48 -5.95
CA GLY A 128 -1.91 -18.80 -6.48
C GLY A 128 -1.60 -18.70 -7.97
N GLY A 129 -0.73 -19.58 -8.47
CA GLY A 129 -0.32 -19.61 -9.88
C GLY A 129 0.43 -18.36 -10.35
N GLY A 130 1.22 -17.75 -9.47
CA GLY A 130 2.00 -16.53 -9.78
C GLY A 130 1.21 -15.23 -9.75
N SER A 131 -0.10 -15.26 -9.48
CA SER A 131 -0.94 -14.06 -9.36
C SER A 131 -1.22 -13.69 -7.91
N ILE A 132 -1.02 -12.43 -7.55
CA ILE A 132 -1.36 -11.89 -6.22
C ILE A 132 -2.88 -11.60 -6.18
N ARG A 133 -3.58 -12.15 -5.19
CA ARG A 133 -5.03 -11.96 -5.00
C ARG A 133 -5.37 -11.10 -3.79
N ASN A 134 -4.49 -11.08 -2.80
CA ASN A 134 -4.66 -10.23 -1.64
C ASN A 134 -3.32 -9.68 -1.18
N VAL A 135 -3.31 -8.40 -0.85
CA VAL A 135 -2.17 -7.67 -0.32
C VAL A 135 -2.56 -7.05 1.01
N VAL A 136 -1.70 -7.20 2.01
CA VAL A 136 -1.79 -6.51 3.30
C VAL A 136 -0.44 -5.87 3.60
N ILE A 137 -0.41 -4.54 3.66
CA ILE A 137 0.77 -3.73 3.93
C ILE A 137 0.55 -2.96 5.24
N LYS A 138 1.49 -3.07 6.18
CA LYS A 138 1.44 -2.34 7.46
C LYS A 138 2.80 -2.28 8.14
N SER A 139 2.96 -1.33 9.05
CA SER A 139 4.08 -1.28 10.01
C SER A 139 3.89 -2.28 11.16
N GLN A 140 4.94 -2.50 11.96
CA GLN A 140 4.89 -3.35 13.16
C GLN A 140 3.80 -2.98 14.17
N SER A 141 3.49 -1.69 14.30
CA SER A 141 2.41 -1.18 15.17
C SER A 141 1.00 -1.50 14.66
N GLY A 142 0.88 -1.97 13.42
CA GLY A 142 -0.37 -2.38 12.77
C GLY A 142 -1.06 -1.29 11.97
N LEU A 143 -0.68 -0.02 12.10
CA LEU A 143 -1.18 1.11 11.32
C LEU A 143 -0.03 2.06 10.90
N PRO A 144 -0.13 2.75 9.76
CA PRO A 144 -1.22 2.66 8.78
C PRO A 144 -1.30 1.28 8.12
N LEU A 145 -2.52 0.91 7.72
CA LEU A 145 -2.83 -0.36 7.09
C LEU A 145 -3.37 -0.09 5.69
N VAL A 146 -2.69 -0.64 4.69
CA VAL A 146 -3.17 -0.69 3.31
C VAL A 146 -3.55 -2.12 2.99
N LYS A 147 -4.73 -2.32 2.43
CA LYS A 147 -5.19 -3.64 1.96
C LYS A 147 -5.69 -3.52 0.54
N VAL A 148 -5.26 -4.43 -0.33
CA VAL A 148 -5.68 -4.48 -1.73
C VAL A 148 -6.14 -5.89 -2.08
N THR A 149 -7.25 -5.97 -2.80
CA THR A 149 -7.70 -7.13 -3.56
C THR A 149 -7.76 -6.66 -5.01
N PRO A 150 -6.76 -6.97 -5.86
CA PRO A 150 -6.68 -6.46 -7.22
C PRO A 150 -7.97 -6.74 -8.02
N GLY A 151 -8.45 -5.73 -8.73
CA GLY A 151 -9.69 -5.78 -9.51
C GLY A 151 -10.99 -5.66 -8.70
N GLU A 152 -10.94 -5.61 -7.36
CA GLU A 152 -12.15 -5.66 -6.52
C GLU A 152 -12.20 -4.54 -5.47
N PHE A 153 -11.12 -4.33 -4.71
CA PHE A 153 -11.19 -3.53 -3.50
C PHE A 153 -9.83 -3.01 -3.04
N ALA A 154 -9.81 -1.78 -2.52
CA ALA A 154 -8.67 -1.24 -1.79
C ALA A 154 -9.14 -0.48 -0.54
N MET A 155 -8.31 -0.48 0.51
CA MET A 155 -8.54 0.31 1.71
C MET A 155 -7.24 0.89 2.27
N VAL A 156 -7.35 2.05 2.89
CA VAL A 156 -6.29 2.67 3.69
C VAL A 156 -6.87 3.03 5.05
N LYS A 157 -6.23 2.60 6.13
CA LYS A 157 -6.57 3.00 7.49
C LYS A 157 -5.38 3.70 8.13
N MET A 158 -5.53 5.00 8.40
CA MET A 158 -4.54 5.79 9.10
C MET A 158 -4.60 5.60 10.62
N ASN A 159 -3.49 5.82 11.31
CA ASN A 159 -3.44 5.75 12.77
C ASN A 159 -4.22 6.91 13.40
N ASN A 160 -5.08 6.62 14.39
CA ASN A 160 -5.89 7.61 15.10
C ASN A 160 -6.75 8.55 14.21
N ARG A 161 -7.05 8.15 12.96
CA ARG A 161 -8.05 8.82 12.10
C ARG A 161 -9.20 7.85 11.82
N GLY A 162 -10.41 8.39 11.74
CA GLY A 162 -11.70 7.71 11.88
C GLY A 162 -11.91 6.39 11.15
N GLU A 163 -12.87 6.37 10.22
CA GLU A 163 -13.14 5.19 9.41
C GLU A 163 -12.04 4.99 8.35
N PRO A 164 -11.81 3.77 7.86
CA PRO A 164 -10.89 3.55 6.75
C PRO A 164 -11.41 4.21 5.47
N GLU A 165 -10.49 4.78 4.71
CA GLU A 165 -10.74 5.13 3.32
C GLU A 165 -10.86 3.85 2.50
N LYS A 166 -11.85 3.79 1.62
CA LYS A 166 -12.19 2.58 0.86
C LYS A 166 -12.49 2.93 -0.58
N SER A 167 -12.11 2.04 -1.48
CA SER A 167 -12.44 2.10 -2.89
C SER A 167 -12.80 0.71 -3.41
N SER A 168 -13.78 0.64 -4.31
CA SER A 168 -14.05 -0.54 -5.12
C SER A 168 -13.26 -0.52 -6.44
N SER A 169 -12.49 0.53 -6.68
CA SER A 169 -11.54 0.61 -7.79
C SER A 169 -10.15 0.28 -7.28
N THR A 170 -9.37 -0.37 -8.14
CA THR A 170 -7.93 -0.62 -7.96
C THR A 170 -7.15 -0.10 -9.15
N ALA A 171 -7.71 0.93 -9.82
CA ALA A 171 -6.98 1.68 -10.83
C ALA A 171 -5.65 2.17 -10.25
N ASP A 172 -4.61 2.10 -11.07
CA ASP A 172 -3.26 2.56 -10.73
C ASP A 172 -2.61 1.77 -9.57
N ILE A 173 -3.17 0.59 -9.25
CA ILE A 173 -2.58 -0.40 -8.34
C ILE A 173 -2.26 -1.67 -9.11
N THR A 174 -0.99 -2.02 -9.13
CA THR A 174 -0.48 -3.24 -9.79
C THR A 174 0.07 -4.19 -8.72
N ALA A 175 -0.29 -5.47 -8.81
CA ALA A 175 0.19 -6.50 -7.89
C ALA A 175 0.53 -7.77 -8.67
N GLU A 176 1.80 -7.90 -9.03
CA GLU A 176 2.34 -9.01 -9.82
C GLU A 176 3.78 -9.31 -9.41
N ASP A 177 4.26 -10.52 -9.72
CA ASP A 177 5.67 -10.92 -9.56
C ASP A 177 6.28 -10.65 -8.16
N GLY A 178 5.47 -10.73 -7.11
CA GLY A 178 5.93 -10.49 -5.74
C GLY A 178 6.17 -9.02 -5.41
N THR A 179 5.64 -8.10 -6.20
CA THR A 179 5.71 -6.66 -6.00
C THR A 179 4.32 -6.05 -6.04
N VAL A 180 4.13 -4.97 -5.29
CA VAL A 180 2.91 -4.16 -5.31
C VAL A 180 3.29 -2.71 -5.54
N SER A 181 2.79 -2.13 -6.62
CA SER A 181 3.04 -0.75 -7.02
C SER A 181 1.75 0.06 -6.97
N PHE A 182 1.86 1.29 -6.47
CA PHE A 182 0.80 2.29 -6.45
C PHE A 182 1.33 3.51 -7.23
N ASP A 183 0.66 3.87 -8.33
CA ASP A 183 0.98 5.04 -9.15
C ASP A 183 -0.06 6.12 -8.84
N GLU A 184 0.18 6.95 -7.82
CA GLU A 184 -0.80 7.93 -7.31
C GLU A 184 -2.23 7.36 -7.14
N ALA A 185 -2.33 6.12 -6.66
CA ALA A 185 -3.57 5.36 -6.58
C ALA A 185 -4.59 6.00 -5.62
N SER A 186 -5.76 6.33 -6.13
CA SER A 186 -6.85 6.92 -5.34
C SER A 186 -7.68 5.86 -4.61
N ILE A 187 -7.60 5.85 -3.27
CA ILE A 187 -8.35 4.96 -2.39
C ILE A 187 -9.23 5.80 -1.45
N GLY A 188 -10.52 5.94 -1.79
CA GLY A 188 -11.41 6.84 -1.05
C GLY A 188 -10.95 8.29 -1.19
N GLY A 189 -10.74 8.97 -0.06
CA GLY A 189 -10.10 10.31 0.00
C GLY A 189 -8.58 10.30 0.09
N ALA A 190 -7.93 9.13 0.16
CA ALA A 190 -6.47 9.02 0.22
C ALA A 190 -5.86 8.79 -1.17
N VAL A 191 -4.65 9.28 -1.38
CA VAL A 191 -3.79 8.96 -2.52
C VAL A 191 -2.58 8.20 -2.00
N VAL A 192 -2.28 7.03 -2.58
CA VAL A 192 -1.14 6.18 -2.21
C VAL A 192 -0.18 6.11 -3.37
N ASP A 193 1.10 6.29 -3.09
CA ASP A 193 2.16 6.28 -4.09
C ASP A 193 3.37 5.47 -3.60
N GLY A 194 4.01 4.77 -4.53
CA GLY A 194 5.24 4.01 -4.31
C GLY A 194 5.12 2.51 -4.54
N THR A 195 6.26 1.83 -4.50
CA THR A 195 6.39 0.40 -4.79
C THR A 195 7.01 -0.35 -3.62
N VAL A 196 6.41 -1.48 -3.24
CA VAL A 196 6.87 -2.34 -2.16
C VAL A 196 6.98 -3.81 -2.59
N THR A 197 7.98 -4.48 -2.04
CA THR A 197 8.18 -5.92 -2.26
C THR A 197 7.38 -6.75 -1.26
N CYS A 198 6.80 -7.86 -1.72
CA CYS A 198 6.18 -8.85 -0.85
C CYS A 198 7.24 -9.48 0.07
N LEU A 199 7.13 -9.22 1.36
CA LEU A 199 8.03 -9.77 2.39
C LEU A 199 7.58 -11.15 2.86
N GLN A 200 6.30 -11.48 2.67
CA GLN A 200 5.69 -12.74 3.04
C GLN A 200 4.77 -13.20 1.91
N GLY A 201 5.17 -14.26 1.22
CA GLY A 201 4.37 -14.96 0.22
C GLY A 201 3.87 -16.31 0.76
N ASP A 202 2.66 -16.70 0.39
CA ASP A 202 2.23 -18.10 0.49
C ASP A 202 2.67 -18.79 -0.82
N ASP A 203 3.75 -19.59 -0.75
CA ASP A 203 4.07 -20.61 -1.76
C ASP A 203 3.10 -21.80 -1.54
N ASP A 204 1.94 -21.78 -2.19
CA ASP A 204 1.04 -22.95 -2.27
C ASP A 204 1.25 -23.67 -3.62
#